data_AF-L8TMN6-F1
#
_entry.id   AF-L8TMN6-F1
#
_cell.length_a   1.000
_cell.length_b   1.000
_cell.length_c   1.000
_cell.angle_alpha   90.00
_cell.angle_beta   90.00
_cell.angle_gamma   90.00
#
_symmetry.space_group_name_H-M   'P 1'
#
loop_
_entity.id
_entity.type
_entity.pdbx_description
1 polymer ?
#
loop_
_entity_poly.entity_id
_entity_poly.type
_entity_poly.pdbx_seq_one_letter_code
_entity_poly.pdbx_strand_id
1 'polypeptide(L)'
;MWALLLAGPVLVASVAATVFVVRRRALAGGNGQPERSDQLFWDLFLGACVAVPALLIPALVSPWTGLFLGAAGVAAGVAAYRGTPRYLSRRAARQNSREQESAHLAAIARHDEVVARWRRYELDPACSIDYPALTDVRLPETSAFIKAMRTADQLRLHAHQGYPDAVTRLAASLADAERAAGIPAEQA
;
A
#
# COMPACT_ATOMS: atom_id res chain seq x y z
N MET A 1 -15.90 -24.56 -38.12
CA MET A 1 -16.38 -24.67 -36.72
C MET A 1 -15.23 -24.84 -35.73
N TRP A 2 -14.31 -25.81 -35.93
CA TRP A 2 -13.15 -26.04 -35.05
C TRP A 2 -12.20 -24.83 -34.89
N ALA A 3 -11.97 -24.06 -35.96
CA ALA A 3 -11.11 -22.86 -35.90
C ALA A 3 -11.66 -21.76 -34.96
N LEU A 4 -12.98 -21.59 -34.89
CA LEU A 4 -13.63 -20.63 -33.97
C LEU A 4 -13.49 -21.06 -32.50
N LEU A 5 -13.57 -22.37 -32.23
CA LEU A 5 -13.52 -22.93 -30.88
C LEU A 5 -12.11 -22.85 -30.26
N LEU A 6 -11.05 -22.96 -31.08
CA LEU A 6 -9.67 -22.90 -30.59
C LEU A 6 -9.09 -21.49 -30.64
N ALA A 7 -9.31 -20.72 -31.72
CA ALA A 7 -8.69 -19.41 -31.89
C ALA A 7 -9.43 -18.29 -31.14
N GLY A 8 -10.75 -18.40 -30.98
CA GLY A 8 -11.59 -17.41 -30.29
C GLY A 8 -11.16 -17.13 -28.84
N PRO A 9 -11.07 -18.13 -27.95
CA PRO A 9 -10.68 -17.89 -26.56
C PRO A 9 -9.23 -17.41 -26.41
N VAL A 10 -8.31 -17.87 -27.27
CA VAL A 10 -6.90 -17.42 -27.27
C VAL A 10 -6.81 -15.94 -27.65
N LEU A 11 -7.54 -15.52 -28.68
CA LEU A 11 -7.59 -14.12 -29.10
C LEU A 11 -8.23 -13.23 -28.02
N VAL A 12 -9.35 -13.65 -27.45
CA VAL A 12 -10.04 -12.91 -26.39
C VAL A 12 -9.17 -12.78 -25.13
N ALA A 13 -8.50 -13.86 -24.71
CA ALA A 13 -7.59 -13.82 -23.56
C ALA A 13 -6.37 -12.94 -23.81
N SER A 14 -5.77 -13.02 -25.02
CA SER A 14 -4.62 -12.21 -25.40
C SER A 14 -4.94 -10.71 -25.45
N VAL A 15 -6.04 -10.32 -26.10
CA VAL A 15 -6.49 -8.91 -26.19
C VAL A 15 -6.87 -8.38 -24.81
N ALA A 16 -7.62 -9.16 -24.02
CA ALA A 16 -8.00 -8.76 -22.67
C ALA A 16 -6.78 -8.60 -21.74
N ALA A 17 -5.80 -9.51 -21.82
CA ALA A 17 -4.57 -9.43 -21.03
C ALA A 17 -3.73 -8.21 -21.42
N THR A 18 -3.57 -7.94 -22.71
CA THR A 18 -2.79 -6.79 -23.22
C THR A 18 -3.40 -5.47 -22.75
N VAL A 19 -4.72 -5.29 -22.93
CA VAL A 19 -5.42 -4.07 -22.50
C VAL A 19 -5.37 -3.91 -20.97
N PHE A 20 -5.49 -5.01 -20.23
CA PHE A 20 -5.39 -4.99 -18.77
C PHE A 20 -4.00 -4.57 -18.28
N VAL A 21 -2.92 -5.09 -18.88
CA VAL A 21 -1.53 -4.77 -18.50
C VAL A 21 -1.20 -3.31 -18.82
N VAL A 22 -1.49 -2.86 -20.05
CA VAL A 22 -1.27 -1.48 -20.51
C VAL A 22 -1.99 -0.49 -19.59
N ARG A 23 -3.26 -0.77 -19.27
CA ARG A 23 -4.07 0.13 -18.43
C ARG A 23 -3.71 0.08 -16.96
N ARG A 24 -3.29 -1.08 -16.45
CA ARG A 24 -2.78 -1.21 -15.08
C ARG A 24 -1.56 -0.36 -14.85
N ARG A 25 -0.61 -0.36 -15.79
CA ARG A 25 0.60 0.46 -15.71
C ARG A 25 0.30 1.94 -15.98
N ALA A 26 -0.66 2.25 -16.85
CA ALA A 26 -1.09 3.62 -17.10
C ALA A 26 -1.62 4.32 -15.82
N LEU A 27 -2.37 3.58 -15.01
CA LEU A 27 -2.95 4.06 -13.75
C LEU A 27 -1.98 3.99 -12.56
N ALA A 28 -0.89 3.22 -12.65
CA ALA A 28 0.06 3.00 -11.55
C ALA A 28 1.09 4.13 -11.34
N GLY A 29 1.06 5.22 -12.13
CA GLY A 29 1.66 6.51 -11.80
C GLY A 29 3.05 6.52 -11.13
N GLY A 30 4.07 5.89 -11.74
CA GLY A 30 5.47 5.98 -11.30
C GLY A 30 6.30 6.91 -12.19
N ASN A 31 7.22 7.66 -11.60
CA ASN A 31 7.94 8.83 -12.14
C ASN A 31 8.99 8.54 -13.26
N GLY A 32 8.94 7.38 -13.92
CA GLY A 32 9.89 6.95 -14.96
C GLY A 32 9.28 7.00 -16.36
N GLN A 33 9.17 8.20 -16.94
CA GLN A 33 8.59 8.40 -18.28
C GLN A 33 9.28 7.59 -19.41
N PRO A 34 10.62 7.46 -19.48
CA PRO A 34 11.26 6.73 -20.58
C PRO A 34 11.12 5.20 -20.47
N GLU A 35 11.38 4.60 -19.29
CA GLU A 35 11.20 3.15 -19.08
C GLU A 35 9.74 2.69 -19.28
N ARG A 36 8.78 3.57 -18.97
CA ARG A 36 7.35 3.31 -19.17
C ARG A 36 6.96 3.26 -20.65
N SER A 37 7.56 4.10 -21.49
CA SER A 37 7.29 4.11 -22.93
C SER A 37 7.74 2.81 -23.58
N ASP A 38 8.95 2.36 -23.24
CA ASP A 38 9.53 1.13 -23.81
C ASP A 38 8.75 -0.11 -23.37
N GLN A 39 8.33 -0.19 -22.11
CA GLN A 39 7.55 -1.32 -21.62
C GLN A 39 6.14 -1.36 -22.23
N LEU A 40 5.50 -0.21 -22.42
CA LEU A 40 4.21 -0.14 -23.12
C LEU A 40 4.34 -0.53 -24.59
N PHE A 41 5.43 -0.14 -25.24
CA PHE A 41 5.75 -0.58 -26.60
C PHE A 41 5.93 -2.10 -26.65
N TRP A 42 6.73 -2.70 -25.77
CA TRP A 42 6.95 -4.14 -25.73
C TRP A 42 5.67 -4.92 -25.42
N ASP A 43 4.81 -4.43 -24.53
CA ASP A 43 3.52 -5.07 -24.22
C ASP A 43 2.54 -4.98 -25.40
N LEU A 44 2.46 -3.81 -26.08
CA LEU A 44 1.64 -3.62 -27.27
C LEU A 44 2.13 -4.47 -28.43
N PHE A 45 3.45 -4.53 -28.61
CA PHE A 45 4.09 -5.34 -29.64
C PHE A 45 3.85 -6.83 -29.38
N LEU A 46 4.07 -7.31 -28.15
CA LEU A 46 3.83 -8.69 -27.77
C LEU A 46 2.35 -9.07 -27.92
N GLY A 47 1.44 -8.19 -27.49
CA GLY A 47 0.00 -8.38 -27.65
C GLY A 47 -0.42 -8.41 -29.13
N ALA A 48 0.14 -7.52 -29.96
CA ALA A 48 -0.10 -7.50 -31.40
C ALA A 48 0.45 -8.76 -32.09
N CYS A 49 1.64 -9.22 -31.73
CA CYS A 49 2.25 -10.44 -32.27
C CYS A 49 1.40 -11.69 -31.99
N VAL A 50 0.60 -11.72 -30.93
CA VAL A 50 -0.28 -12.85 -30.61
C VAL A 50 -1.69 -12.66 -31.19
N ALA A 51 -2.24 -11.45 -31.10
CA ALA A 51 -3.60 -11.15 -31.55
C ALA A 51 -3.73 -11.12 -33.08
N VAL A 52 -2.73 -10.58 -33.79
CA VAL A 52 -2.76 -10.43 -35.25
C VAL A 52 -2.79 -11.78 -35.97
N PRO A 53 -1.93 -12.78 -35.65
CA PRO A 53 -2.02 -14.09 -36.27
C PRO A 53 -3.30 -14.84 -35.88
N ALA A 54 -3.73 -14.73 -34.62
CA ALA A 54 -4.95 -15.38 -34.12
C ALA A 54 -6.23 -14.84 -34.81
N LEU A 55 -6.20 -13.62 -35.34
CA LEU A 55 -7.30 -13.02 -36.11
C LEU A 55 -7.16 -13.30 -37.62
N LEU A 56 -5.94 -13.21 -38.16
CA LEU A 56 -5.68 -13.37 -39.59
C LEU A 56 -5.82 -14.82 -40.07
N ILE A 57 -5.31 -15.80 -39.31
CA ILE A 57 -5.31 -17.21 -39.73
C ILE A 57 -6.76 -17.73 -39.92
N PRO A 58 -7.72 -17.47 -39.01
CA PRO A 58 -9.11 -17.91 -39.20
C PRO A 58 -9.90 -17.04 -40.21
N ALA A 59 -9.56 -15.75 -40.35
CA ALA A 59 -10.25 -14.85 -41.27
C ALA A 59 -10.00 -15.21 -42.75
N LEU A 60 -8.81 -15.74 -43.07
CA LEU A 60 -8.47 -16.21 -44.42
C LEU A 60 -9.26 -17.47 -44.82
N VAL A 61 -9.76 -18.25 -43.84
CA VAL A 61 -10.55 -19.47 -44.08
C VAL A 61 -12.03 -19.16 -44.28
N SER A 62 -12.55 -18.09 -43.66
CA SER A 62 -13.96 -17.70 -43.79
C SER A 62 -14.18 -16.21 -43.45
N PRO A 63 -14.75 -15.42 -44.38
CA PRO A 63 -14.99 -13.98 -44.18
C PRO A 63 -15.83 -13.65 -42.95
N TRP A 64 -16.83 -14.49 -42.66
CA TRP A 64 -17.72 -14.33 -41.51
C TRP A 64 -17.02 -14.59 -40.19
N THR A 65 -16.02 -15.49 -40.18
CA THR A 65 -15.24 -15.82 -38.97
C THR A 65 -14.39 -14.64 -38.50
N GLY A 66 -13.80 -13.89 -39.42
CA GLY A 66 -13.04 -12.67 -39.09
C GLY A 66 -13.90 -11.58 -38.45
N LEU A 67 -15.15 -11.42 -38.91
CA LEU A 67 -16.07 -10.42 -38.38
C LEU A 67 -16.47 -10.71 -36.93
N PHE A 68 -16.79 -11.97 -36.62
CA PHE A 68 -17.13 -12.39 -35.25
C PHE A 68 -15.93 -12.34 -34.30
N LEU A 69 -14.73 -12.77 -34.72
CA LEU A 69 -13.53 -12.67 -33.88
C LEU A 69 -13.11 -11.22 -33.64
N GLY A 70 -13.24 -10.34 -34.65
CA GLY A 70 -12.98 -8.91 -34.50
C GLY A 70 -13.93 -8.25 -33.50
N ALA A 71 -15.23 -8.51 -33.62
CA ALA A 71 -16.23 -7.98 -32.69
C ALA A 71 -16.00 -8.50 -31.25
N ALA A 72 -15.68 -9.78 -31.09
CA ALA A 72 -15.37 -10.38 -29.79
C ALA A 72 -14.09 -9.78 -29.16
N GLY A 73 -13.05 -9.57 -29.97
CA GLY A 73 -11.81 -8.93 -29.52
C GLY A 73 -12.02 -7.48 -29.06
N VAL A 74 -12.79 -6.69 -29.83
CA VAL A 74 -13.14 -5.31 -29.45
C VAL A 74 -13.98 -5.28 -28.17
N ALA A 75 -15.00 -6.15 -28.07
CA ALA A 75 -15.84 -6.24 -26.88
C ALA A 75 -15.03 -6.64 -25.63
N ALA A 76 -14.12 -7.59 -25.74
CA ALA A 76 -13.22 -8.00 -24.67
C ALA A 76 -12.26 -6.87 -24.25
N GLY A 77 -11.68 -6.15 -25.22
CA GLY A 77 -10.84 -4.99 -24.98
C GLY A 77 -11.58 -3.86 -24.26
N VAL A 78 -12.81 -3.54 -24.69
CA VAL A 78 -13.66 -2.52 -24.06
C VAL A 78 -14.10 -2.94 -22.65
N ALA A 79 -14.46 -4.21 -22.44
CA ALA A 79 -14.82 -4.74 -21.14
C ALA A 79 -13.64 -4.72 -20.16
N ALA A 80 -12.45 -5.16 -20.61
CA ALA A 80 -11.21 -5.08 -19.83
C ALA A 80 -10.87 -3.62 -19.51
N TYR A 81 -10.99 -2.72 -20.48
CA TYR A 81 -10.76 -1.29 -20.30
C TYR A 81 -11.68 -0.72 -19.22
N ARG A 82 -12.99 -1.00 -19.25
CA ARG A 82 -13.94 -0.47 -18.25
C ARG A 82 -13.86 -1.16 -16.89
N GLY A 83 -13.47 -2.44 -16.83
CA GLY A 83 -13.38 -3.23 -15.60
C GLY A 83 -12.09 -3.02 -14.80
N THR A 84 -10.99 -2.68 -15.48
CA THR A 84 -9.66 -2.45 -14.88
C THR A 84 -9.63 -1.45 -13.71
N PRO A 85 -10.29 -0.26 -13.75
CA PRO A 85 -10.12 0.72 -12.70
C PRO A 85 -10.78 0.25 -11.39
N ARG A 86 -11.89 -0.49 -11.48
CA ARG A 86 -12.57 -1.08 -10.32
C ARG A 86 -11.78 -2.24 -9.72
N TYR A 87 -11.11 -3.04 -10.55
CA TYR A 87 -10.29 -4.14 -10.07
C TYR A 87 -9.03 -3.63 -9.35
N LEU A 88 -8.35 -2.64 -9.95
CA LEU A 88 -7.14 -2.06 -9.36
C LEU A 88 -7.45 -1.24 -8.12
N SER A 89 -8.53 -0.45 -8.10
CA SER A 89 -8.92 0.28 -6.90
C SER A 89 -9.27 -0.65 -5.74
N ARG A 90 -9.96 -1.77 -6.01
CA ARG A 90 -10.23 -2.81 -4.99
C ARG A 90 -8.95 -3.45 -4.47
N ARG A 91 -7.98 -3.72 -5.34
CA ARG A 91 -6.69 -4.30 -4.94
C ARG A 91 -5.84 -3.31 -4.14
N ALA A 92 -5.79 -2.05 -4.59
CA ALA A 92 -5.11 -0.96 -3.88
C ALA A 92 -5.74 -0.70 -2.52
N ALA A 93 -7.07 -0.66 -2.42
CA ALA A 93 -7.76 -0.53 -1.14
C ALA A 93 -7.41 -1.67 -0.17
N ARG A 94 -7.40 -2.92 -0.65
CA ARG A 94 -6.97 -4.09 0.16
C ARG A 94 -5.51 -3.99 0.61
N GLN A 95 -4.63 -3.53 -0.27
CA GLN A 95 -3.23 -3.34 0.07
C GLN A 95 -3.05 -2.24 1.11
N ASN A 96 -3.68 -1.08 0.91
CA ASN A 96 -3.68 0.02 1.87
C ASN A 96 -4.22 -0.41 3.23
N SER A 97 -5.29 -1.21 3.28
CA SER A 97 -5.82 -1.75 4.55
C SER A 97 -4.80 -2.64 5.27
N ARG A 98 -4.08 -3.50 4.54
CA ARG A 98 -3.03 -4.35 5.13
C ARG A 98 -1.84 -3.53 5.62
N GLU A 99 -1.42 -2.53 4.85
CA GLU A 99 -0.35 -1.62 5.25
C GLU A 99 -0.77 -0.84 6.51
N GLN A 100 -2.00 -0.32 6.56
CA GLN A 100 -2.56 0.34 7.74
C GLN A 100 -2.63 -0.59 8.96
N GLU A 101 -3.09 -1.83 8.79
CA GLU A 101 -3.13 -2.83 9.85
C GLU A 101 -1.73 -3.16 10.37
N SER A 102 -0.76 -3.36 9.46
CA SER A 102 0.63 -3.61 9.85
C SER A 102 1.25 -2.43 10.59
N ALA A 103 1.00 -1.20 10.14
CA ALA A 103 1.45 0.02 10.80
C ALA A 103 0.79 0.20 12.18
N HIS A 104 -0.48 -0.17 12.30
CA HIS A 104 -1.21 -0.13 13.57
C HIS A 104 -0.65 -1.14 14.57
N LEU A 105 -0.39 -2.39 14.15
CA LEU A 105 0.21 -3.41 15.01
C LEU A 105 1.63 -3.02 15.44
N ALA A 106 2.44 -2.48 14.53
CA ALA A 106 3.77 -1.96 14.86
C ALA A 106 3.68 -0.79 15.86
N ALA A 107 2.68 0.09 15.72
CA ALA A 107 2.44 1.19 16.65
C ALA A 107 2.01 0.69 18.04
N ILE A 108 1.18 -0.37 18.14
CA ILE A 108 0.84 -0.98 19.44
C ILE A 108 2.10 -1.47 20.14
N ALA A 109 2.93 -2.25 19.43
CA ALA A 109 4.17 -2.77 19.99
C ALA A 109 5.10 -1.64 20.47
N ARG A 110 5.24 -0.56 19.68
CA ARG A 110 6.06 0.59 20.04
C ARG A 110 5.48 1.37 21.22
N HIS A 111 4.17 1.54 21.28
CA HIS A 111 3.49 2.17 22.41
C HIS A 111 3.75 1.38 23.69
N ASP A 112 3.55 0.06 23.67
CA ASP A 112 3.74 -0.79 24.84
C ASP A 112 5.21 -0.78 25.32
N GLU A 113 6.18 -0.70 24.39
CA GLU A 113 7.60 -0.52 24.71
C GLU A 113 7.88 0.81 25.44
N VAL A 114 7.36 1.92 24.91
CA VAL A 114 7.53 3.26 25.51
C VAL A 114 6.88 3.32 26.89
N VAL A 115 5.67 2.78 27.04
CA VAL A 115 4.98 2.70 28.33
C VAL A 115 5.73 1.81 29.31
N ALA A 116 6.27 0.67 28.86
CA ALA A 116 7.06 -0.21 29.72
C ALA A 116 8.34 0.46 30.22
N ARG A 117 8.99 1.27 29.38
CA ARG A 117 10.17 2.06 29.76
C ARG A 117 9.82 3.13 30.77
N TRP A 118 8.79 3.93 30.51
CA TRP A 118 8.32 4.95 31.45
C TRP A 118 7.90 4.36 32.80
N ARG A 119 7.22 3.20 32.80
CA ARG A 119 6.86 2.48 34.03
C ARG A 119 8.08 2.13 34.89
N ARG A 120 9.26 1.90 34.31
CA ARG A 120 10.48 1.65 35.09
C ARG A 120 10.89 2.89 35.88
N TYR A 121 10.82 4.08 35.26
CA TYR A 121 11.17 5.32 35.94
C TYR A 121 10.20 5.67 37.08
N GLU A 122 8.91 5.37 36.92
CA GLU A 122 7.92 5.63 37.98
C GLU A 122 7.91 4.57 39.09
N LEU A 123 8.07 3.29 38.74
CA LEU A 123 7.86 2.20 39.69
C LEU A 123 9.16 1.75 40.39
N ASP A 124 10.33 2.06 39.85
CA ASP A 124 11.61 1.77 40.49
C ASP A 124 11.99 2.90 41.46
N PRO A 125 12.10 2.62 42.78
CA PRO A 125 12.55 3.61 43.76
C PRO A 125 13.90 4.24 43.42
N ALA A 126 14.85 3.47 42.85
CA ALA A 126 16.15 3.99 42.48
C ALA A 126 16.04 5.04 41.36
N CYS A 127 15.32 4.72 40.28
CA CYS A 127 15.09 5.66 39.18
C CYS A 127 14.34 6.92 39.62
N SER A 128 13.37 6.80 40.54
CA SER A 128 12.64 7.98 41.03
C SER A 128 13.51 8.94 41.85
N ILE A 129 14.53 8.41 42.56
CA ILE A 129 15.51 9.21 43.31
C ILE A 129 16.54 9.83 42.36
N ASP A 130 17.03 9.07 41.38
CA ASP A 130 18.07 9.52 40.45
C ASP A 130 17.53 10.51 39.40
N TYR A 131 16.27 10.35 38.97
CA TYR A 131 15.66 11.12 37.88
C TYR A 131 14.30 11.75 38.27
N PRO A 132 14.21 12.57 39.33
CA PRO A 132 12.93 13.13 39.81
C PRO A 132 12.25 14.05 38.79
N ALA A 133 13.02 14.62 37.84
CA ALA A 133 12.50 15.47 36.78
C ALA A 133 11.50 14.75 35.84
N LEU A 134 11.63 13.43 35.66
CA LEU A 134 10.71 12.65 34.82
C LEU A 134 9.31 12.48 35.43
N THR A 135 9.18 12.65 36.75
CA THR A 135 7.91 12.56 37.47
C THR A 135 7.28 13.95 37.70
N ASP A 136 8.05 15.03 37.54
CA ASP A 136 7.54 16.39 37.73
C ASP A 136 6.81 16.93 36.49
N VAL A 137 5.47 16.92 36.54
CA VAL A 137 4.59 17.43 35.48
C VAL A 137 4.69 18.95 35.28
N ARG A 138 5.33 19.70 36.19
CA ARG A 138 5.56 21.14 36.03
C ARG A 138 6.59 21.45 34.94
N LEU A 139 7.47 20.49 34.66
CA LEU A 139 8.43 20.62 33.57
C LEU A 139 7.72 20.51 32.22
N PRO A 140 8.03 21.39 31.26
CA PRO A 140 7.35 21.43 29.98
C PRO A 140 7.46 20.11 29.22
N GLU A 141 8.63 19.47 29.24
CA GLU A 141 8.92 18.21 28.55
C GLU A 141 8.10 17.05 29.13
N THR A 142 8.10 16.88 30.45
CA THR A 142 7.29 15.87 31.15
C THR A 142 5.79 16.08 30.88
N SER A 143 5.33 17.34 30.93
CA SER A 143 3.93 17.66 30.61
C SER A 143 3.57 17.32 29.15
N ALA A 144 4.51 17.52 28.22
CA ALA A 144 4.34 17.21 26.80
C ALA A 144 4.28 15.71 26.58
N PHE A 145 5.14 14.94 27.27
CA PHE A 145 5.08 13.48 27.29
C PHE A 145 3.74 12.95 27.80
N ILE A 146 3.29 13.40 28.98
CA ILE A 146 2.00 12.96 29.55
C ILE A 146 0.82 13.30 28.63
N LYS A 147 0.85 14.47 27.98
CA LYS A 147 -0.16 14.85 26.96
C LYS A 147 -0.11 13.93 25.75
N ALA A 148 1.08 13.65 25.21
CA ALA A 148 1.26 12.76 24.08
C ALA A 148 0.79 11.33 24.40
N MET A 149 1.05 10.85 25.62
CA MET A 149 0.61 9.54 26.09
C MET A 149 -0.92 9.46 26.11
N ARG A 150 -1.58 10.45 26.70
CA ARG A 150 -3.04 10.55 26.68
C ARG A 150 -3.61 10.59 25.27
N THR A 151 -3.00 11.34 24.35
CA THR A 151 -3.45 11.38 22.95
C THR A 151 -3.30 10.02 22.28
N ALA A 152 -2.18 9.33 22.48
CA ALA A 152 -1.97 7.99 21.95
C ALA A 152 -2.99 6.98 22.51
N ASP A 153 -3.29 7.03 23.82
CA ASP A 153 -4.30 6.17 24.45
C ASP A 153 -5.72 6.42 23.92
N GLN A 154 -6.10 7.68 23.72
CA GLN A 154 -7.40 8.02 23.14
C GLN A 154 -7.56 7.47 21.72
N LEU A 155 -6.50 7.54 20.92
CA LEU A 155 -6.46 7.01 19.55
C LEU A 155 -6.33 5.48 19.49
N ARG A 156 -5.85 4.84 20.57
CA ARG A 156 -5.85 3.37 20.71
C ARG A 156 -7.26 2.82 20.87
N LEU A 157 -8.11 3.51 21.64
CA LEU A 157 -9.50 3.09 21.91
C LEU A 157 -10.40 3.18 20.68
N HIS A 158 -10.14 4.13 19.80
CA HIS A 158 -10.91 4.34 18.57
C HIS A 158 -9.95 4.13 17.42
N ALA A 159 -9.83 2.91 16.88
CA ALA A 159 -8.87 2.54 15.84
C ALA A 159 -8.75 3.61 14.73
N HIS A 160 -7.83 4.56 14.92
CA HIS A 160 -7.76 5.79 14.14
C HIS A 160 -6.51 5.76 13.27
N GLN A 161 -6.63 6.30 12.05
CA GLN A 161 -5.50 6.38 11.11
C GLN A 161 -4.32 7.19 11.65
N GLY A 162 -4.56 8.10 12.60
CA GLY A 162 -3.53 8.90 13.27
C GLY A 162 -2.79 8.20 14.41
N TYR A 163 -3.16 6.99 14.82
CA TYR A 163 -2.53 6.31 15.96
C TYR A 163 -1.01 6.08 15.77
N PRO A 164 -0.50 5.60 14.62
CA PRO A 164 0.93 5.41 14.42
C PRO A 164 1.76 6.71 14.54
N ASP A 165 1.24 7.82 14.02
CA ASP A 165 1.87 9.14 14.14
C ASP A 165 1.87 9.63 15.59
N ALA A 166 0.76 9.43 16.31
CA ALA A 166 0.69 9.77 17.74
C ALA A 166 1.67 8.95 18.60
N VAL A 167 1.85 7.65 18.30
CA VAL A 167 2.87 6.82 18.98
C VAL A 167 4.28 7.29 18.65
N THR A 168 4.53 7.74 17.42
CA THR A 168 5.82 8.31 17.03
C THR A 168 6.12 9.58 17.83
N ARG A 169 5.12 10.46 17.99
CA ARG A 169 5.25 11.67 18.82
C ARG A 169 5.40 11.36 20.30
N LEU A 170 4.72 10.33 20.81
CA LEU A 170 4.87 9.83 22.18
C LEU A 170 6.30 9.35 22.45
N ALA A 171 6.88 8.57 21.53
CA ALA A 171 8.25 8.11 21.66
C ALA A 171 9.26 9.27 21.62
N ALA A 172 9.03 10.25 20.74
CA ALA A 172 9.88 11.44 20.65
C ALA A 172 9.82 12.28 21.94
N SER A 173 8.62 12.52 22.49
CA SER A 173 8.47 13.31 23.72
C SER A 173 9.04 12.61 24.96
N LEU A 174 9.03 11.27 25.02
CA LEU A 174 9.76 10.56 26.07
C LEU A 174 11.27 10.81 25.94
N ALA A 175 11.82 10.69 24.73
CA ALA A 175 13.25 10.93 24.49
C ALA A 175 13.67 12.39 24.78
N ASP A 176 12.78 13.37 24.54
CA ASP A 176 12.99 14.77 24.95
C ASP A 176 13.02 14.91 26.48
N ALA A 177 12.08 14.28 27.18
CA ALA A 177 12.03 14.29 28.64
C ALA A 177 13.25 13.57 29.28
N GLU A 178 13.67 12.43 28.74
CA GLU A 178 14.86 11.71 29.17
C GLU A 178 16.13 12.56 29.01
N ARG A 179 16.28 13.25 27.87
CA ARG A 179 17.39 14.20 27.64
C ARG A 179 17.37 15.36 28.62
N ALA A 180 16.19 15.94 28.89
CA ALA A 180 16.04 17.03 29.84
C ALA A 180 16.35 16.59 31.28
N ALA A 181 16.08 15.33 31.62
CA ALA A 181 16.42 14.71 32.90
C ALA A 181 17.89 14.26 32.99
N GLY A 182 18.66 14.33 31.91
CA GLY A 182 20.08 13.97 31.87
C GLY A 182 20.35 12.47 31.72
N ILE A 183 19.38 11.68 31.27
CA ILE A 183 19.56 10.24 31.02
C ILE A 183 20.40 10.03 29.75
N PRO A 184 21.50 9.28 29.79
CA PRO A 184 22.32 9.00 28.63
C PRO A 184 21.60 8.06 27.64
N ALA A 185 21.79 8.28 26.34
CA ALA A 185 21.12 7.54 25.26
C ALA A 185 21.43 6.03 25.24
N GLU A 186 22.44 5.55 25.97
CA GLU A 186 22.71 4.11 26.15
C GLU A 186 21.80 3.44 27.17
N GLN A 187 21.18 4.20 28.07
CA GLN A 187 20.26 3.71 29.10
C GLN A 187 18.77 3.89 28.73
N ALA A 188 18.50 4.70 27.70
CA ALA A 188 17.18 4.95 27.12
C ALA A 188 16.83 3.95 26.02
#